data_AF-A0A1V5WU80-F1
#
_entry.id   AF-A0A1V5WU80-F1
#
_cell.length_a   1.000
_cell.length_b   1.000
_cell.length_c   1.000
_cell.angle_alpha   90.00
_cell.angle_beta   90.00
_cell.angle_gamma   90.00
#
_symmetry.space_group_name_H-M   'P 1'
#
loop_
_entity.id
_entity.type
_entity.pdbx_description
1 polymer ?
#
loop_
_entity_poly.entity_id
_entity_poly.type
_entity_poly.pdbx_seq_one_letter_code
_entity_poly.pdbx_strand_id
1 'polypeptide(L)'
;MNDTEIDVSPLLASPGFDPWNCCNSVANPGQDAGKLTWRASQRFAPALVLSEGQKEAFRDFVRDSGGWDDEEIAAFSDTDLAALCVQWIAGDIREGFGDGVSNDPAKWDWEDYNERAERGSVSSTFYLHDGKLFWSCAN
;
A
#
# COMPACT_ATOMS: atom_id res chain seq x y z
N MET A 1 -2.01 -14.79 -11.55
CA MET A 1 -2.31 -13.86 -10.46
C MET A 1 -3.69 -13.32 -10.71
N ASN A 2 -4.48 -13.21 -9.65
CA ASN A 2 -5.78 -12.57 -9.71
C ASN A 2 -5.60 -11.05 -9.88
N ASP A 3 -6.61 -10.35 -10.41
CA ASP A 3 -6.56 -8.89 -10.58
C ASP A 3 -6.51 -8.16 -9.22
N THR A 4 -6.83 -8.83 -8.11
CA THR A 4 -6.73 -8.28 -6.76
C THR A 4 -5.33 -8.38 -6.15
N GLU A 5 -4.37 -9.02 -6.80
CA GLU A 5 -3.03 -9.27 -6.26
C GLU A 5 -2.02 -8.31 -6.90
N ILE A 6 -1.35 -7.50 -6.07
CA ILE A 6 -0.41 -6.47 -6.52
C ILE A 6 1.00 -6.84 -6.07
N ASP A 7 1.94 -6.96 -7.02
CA ASP A 7 3.36 -7.19 -6.75
C ASP A 7 3.99 -5.90 -6.18
N VAL A 8 4.36 -5.93 -4.91
CA VAL A 8 4.92 -4.80 -4.15
C VAL A 8 6.44 -4.76 -4.24
N SER A 9 7.09 -5.81 -4.73
CA SER A 9 8.55 -5.88 -4.79
C SER A 9 9.23 -4.72 -5.54
N PRO A 10 8.70 -4.21 -6.67
CA PRO A 10 9.26 -3.02 -7.31
C PRO A 10 9.23 -1.77 -6.43
N LEU A 11 8.20 -1.63 -5.60
CA LEU A 11 8.08 -0.51 -4.65
C LEU A 11 9.16 -0.60 -3.56
N LEU A 12 9.34 -1.77 -2.94
CA LEU A 12 10.39 -1.98 -1.93
C LEU A 12 11.81 -1.81 -2.48
N ALA A 13 12.01 -2.15 -3.76
CA ALA A 13 13.28 -1.96 -4.45
C ALA A 13 13.56 -0.50 -4.85
N SER A 14 12.56 0.39 -4.76
CA SER A 14 12.70 1.78 -5.18
C SER A 14 13.65 2.55 -4.25
N PRO A 15 14.71 3.18 -4.77
CA PRO A 15 15.69 3.88 -3.93
C PRO A 15 15.05 5.00 -3.10
N GLY A 16 15.24 4.90 -1.78
CA GLY A 16 14.72 5.87 -0.81
C GLY A 16 13.22 5.75 -0.54
N PHE A 17 12.57 4.67 -0.98
CA PHE A 17 11.24 4.32 -0.49
C PHE A 17 11.30 4.03 1.00
N ASP A 18 10.39 4.66 1.73
CA ASP A 18 10.17 4.44 3.16
C ASP A 18 8.66 4.55 3.39
N PRO A 19 8.00 3.47 3.85
CA PRO A 19 6.57 3.47 4.14
C PRO A 19 6.12 4.66 5.02
N TRP A 20 6.95 5.05 5.99
CA TRP A 20 6.67 6.15 6.90
C TRP A 20 6.38 7.46 6.17
N ASN A 21 7.09 7.72 5.07
CA ASN A 21 6.93 8.95 4.31
C ASN A 21 5.63 8.99 3.51
N CYS A 22 5.03 7.84 3.20
CA CYS A 22 3.87 7.75 2.31
C CYS A 22 2.52 7.68 3.04
N CYS A 23 2.49 7.37 4.34
CA CYS A 23 1.25 7.15 5.10
C CYS A 23 1.26 7.78 6.52
N ASN A 24 1.98 8.88 6.68
CA ASN A 24 2.07 9.61 7.94
C ASN A 24 0.82 10.44 8.27
N SER A 25 0.73 10.91 9.51
CA SER A 25 -0.36 11.79 9.99
C SER A 25 0.18 13.08 10.59
N VAL A 26 -0.71 14.03 10.89
CA VAL A 26 -0.36 15.35 11.48
C VAL A 26 0.49 15.23 12.76
N ALA A 27 0.47 14.08 13.44
CA ALA A 27 1.26 13.84 14.63
C ALA A 27 2.78 14.00 14.43
N ASN A 28 3.32 13.73 13.24
CA ASN A 28 4.78 13.76 13.02
C ASN A 28 5.25 14.96 12.16
N PRO A 29 4.75 15.21 10.95
CA PRO A 29 5.15 16.35 10.11
C PRO A 29 4.34 17.62 10.39
N GLY A 30 3.40 17.59 11.33
CA GLY A 30 2.49 18.70 11.58
C GLY A 30 1.46 18.90 10.47
N GLN A 31 1.01 20.14 10.28
CA GLN A 31 -0.13 20.50 9.43
C GLN A 31 0.04 20.14 7.94
N ASP A 32 1.27 19.93 7.47
CA ASP A 32 1.54 19.58 6.07
C ASP A 32 1.59 18.06 5.83
N ALA A 33 1.28 17.23 6.82
CA ALA A 33 1.36 15.76 6.70
C ALA A 33 0.65 15.21 5.46
N GLY A 34 -0.58 15.64 5.19
CA GLY A 34 -1.33 15.19 4.00
C GLY A 34 -0.63 15.54 2.69
N LYS A 35 -0.09 16.76 2.58
CA LYS A 35 0.64 17.19 1.37
C LYS A 35 1.96 16.45 1.19
N LEU A 36 2.69 16.23 2.29
CA LEU A 36 4.00 15.56 2.27
C LEU A 36 3.85 14.09 1.91
N THR A 37 2.89 13.40 2.53
CA THR A 37 2.61 11.98 2.29
C THR A 37 2.11 11.75 0.88
N TRP A 38 1.16 12.57 0.42
CA TRP A 38 0.68 12.50 -0.95
C TRP A 38 1.79 12.69 -1.99
N ARG A 39 2.66 13.70 -1.81
CA ARG A 39 3.82 13.92 -2.70
C ARG A 39 4.80 12.76 -2.69
N ALA A 40 5.04 12.14 -1.53
CA ALA A 40 5.88 10.95 -1.43
C ALA A 40 5.25 9.78 -2.20
N SER A 41 3.96 9.53 -2.02
CA SER A 41 3.23 8.48 -2.73
C SER A 41 3.25 8.68 -4.24
N GLN A 42 3.01 9.91 -4.72
CA GLN A 42 3.11 10.25 -6.15
C GLN A 42 4.51 10.02 -6.71
N ARG A 43 5.57 10.27 -5.93
CA ARG A 43 6.96 10.01 -6.35
C ARG A 43 7.22 8.52 -6.60
N PHE A 44 6.60 7.64 -5.83
CA PHE A 44 6.80 6.20 -5.94
C PHE A 44 5.73 5.47 -6.76
N ALA A 45 4.64 6.13 -7.12
CA ALA A 45 3.59 5.58 -7.99
C ALA A 45 4.12 4.89 -9.26
N PRO A 46 5.16 5.40 -9.97
CA PRO A 46 5.69 4.73 -11.17
C PRO A 46 6.28 3.34 -10.92
N ALA A 47 6.59 2.97 -9.67
CA ALA A 47 7.07 1.64 -9.32
C ALA A 47 5.94 0.60 -9.32
N LEU A 48 4.69 1.02 -9.09
CA LEU A 48 3.52 0.15 -9.15
C LEU A 48 2.84 0.28 -10.52
N VAL A 49 3.27 -0.55 -11.47
CA VAL A 49 2.61 -0.66 -12.77
C VAL A 49 1.41 -1.60 -12.65
N LEU A 50 0.24 -1.02 -12.41
CA LEU A 50 -1.03 -1.76 -12.34
C LEU A 50 -1.58 -2.06 -13.74
N SER A 51 -2.00 -3.30 -13.96
CA SER A 51 -2.84 -3.67 -15.12
C SER A 51 -4.23 -3.05 -15.02
N GLU A 52 -4.98 -3.01 -16.13
CA GLU A 52 -6.36 -2.50 -16.10
C GLU A 52 -7.24 -3.22 -15.08
N GLY A 53 -7.15 -4.56 -14.99
CA GLY A 53 -7.88 -5.34 -14.00
C GLY A 53 -7.51 -4.97 -12.56
N GLN A 54 -6.21 -4.77 -12.27
CA GLN A 54 -5.76 -4.31 -10.95
C GLN A 54 -6.22 -2.89 -10.62
N LYS A 55 -6.31 -2.00 -11.62
CA LYS A 55 -6.86 -0.66 -11.42
C LYS A 55 -8.35 -0.73 -11.07
N GLU A 56 -9.13 -1.56 -11.79
CA GLU A 56 -10.54 -1.77 -11.50
C GLU A 56 -10.74 -2.38 -10.10
N ALA A 57 -10.02 -3.46 -9.78
CA ALA A 57 -10.07 -4.09 -8.45
C ALA A 57 -9.71 -3.11 -7.33
N PHE A 58 -8.68 -2.28 -7.51
CA PHE A 58 -8.31 -1.29 -6.52
C PHE A 58 -9.34 -0.14 -6.41
N ARG A 59 -10.00 0.27 -7.49
CA ARG A 59 -11.13 1.21 -7.42
C ARG A 59 -12.29 0.65 -6.61
N ASP A 60 -12.59 -0.64 -6.77
CA ASP A 60 -13.64 -1.31 -6.00
C ASP A 60 -13.29 -1.37 -4.51
N PHE A 61 -12.04 -1.71 -4.19
CA PHE A 61 -11.51 -1.64 -2.83
C PHE A 61 -11.62 -0.23 -2.22
N VAL A 62 -11.23 0.81 -2.97
CA VAL A 62 -11.34 2.21 -2.52
C VAL A 62 -12.79 2.62 -2.29
N ARG A 63 -13.72 2.19 -3.14
CA ARG A 63 -15.16 2.45 -2.97
C ARG A 63 -15.67 1.88 -1.66
N ASP A 64 -15.30 0.63 -1.36
CA ASP A 64 -15.74 -0.06 -0.15
C ASP A 64 -15.13 0.53 1.13
N SER A 65 -14.00 1.23 1.03
CA SER A 65 -13.40 1.97 2.15
C SER A 65 -14.22 3.19 2.61
N GLY A 66 -15.10 3.73 1.75
CA GLY A 66 -16.00 4.85 2.08
C GLY A 66 -15.34 6.23 2.16
N GLY A 67 -14.10 6.38 1.71
CA GLY A 67 -13.37 7.66 1.75
C GLY A 67 -13.72 8.67 0.65
N TRP A 68 -14.33 8.20 -0.45
CA TRP A 68 -14.64 8.97 -1.66
C TRP A 68 -15.96 8.50 -2.27
N ASP A 69 -16.60 9.37 -3.06
CA ASP A 69 -17.76 8.97 -3.86
C ASP A 69 -17.36 8.34 -5.21
N ASP A 70 -18.35 7.78 -5.92
CA ASP A 70 -18.14 7.10 -7.20
C ASP A 70 -17.56 8.02 -8.29
N GLU A 71 -17.91 9.30 -8.25
CA GLU A 71 -17.51 10.30 -9.24
C GLU A 71 -16.07 10.74 -9.01
N GLU A 72 -15.67 10.91 -7.74
CA GLU A 72 -14.29 11.14 -7.31
C GLU A 72 -13.39 9.97 -7.70
N ILE A 73 -13.79 8.73 -7.42
CA ILE A 73 -13.02 7.52 -7.75
C ILE A 73 -12.87 7.36 -9.26
N ALA A 74 -13.93 7.61 -10.03
CA ALA A 74 -13.88 7.55 -11.49
C ALA A 74 -12.98 8.64 -12.09
N ALA A 75 -12.82 9.77 -11.41
CA ALA A 75 -11.99 10.88 -11.85
C ALA A 75 -10.49 10.69 -11.58
N PHE A 76 -10.09 9.68 -10.78
CA PHE A 76 -8.68 9.43 -10.51
C PHE A 76 -7.93 9.06 -11.80
N SER A 77 -6.86 9.81 -12.06
CA SER A 77 -5.90 9.42 -13.08
C SER A 77 -5.20 8.12 -12.67
N ASP A 78 -4.68 7.37 -13.65
CA ASP A 78 -3.91 6.15 -13.35
C ASP A 78 -2.75 6.40 -12.39
N THR A 79 -2.11 7.57 -12.51
CA THR A 79 -1.02 7.99 -11.61
C THR A 79 -1.53 8.23 -10.19
N ASP A 80 -2.67 8.89 -10.03
CA ASP A 80 -3.25 9.15 -8.70
C ASP A 80 -3.76 7.87 -8.06
N LEU A 81 -4.32 6.94 -8.86
CA LEU A 81 -4.73 5.63 -8.40
C LEU A 81 -3.54 4.79 -7.92
N ALA A 82 -2.45 4.77 -8.68
CA ALA A 82 -1.21 4.11 -8.27
C ALA A 82 -0.60 4.79 -7.02
N ALA A 83 -0.64 6.13 -6.92
CA ALA A 83 -0.18 6.85 -5.73
C ALA A 83 -1.02 6.51 -4.49
N LEU A 84 -2.34 6.44 -4.62
CA LEU A 84 -3.22 6.02 -3.53
C LEU A 84 -2.93 4.56 -3.11
N CYS A 85 -2.67 3.68 -4.07
CA CYS A 85 -2.25 2.30 -3.80
C CYS A 85 -0.92 2.23 -3.03
N VAL A 86 0.08 3.04 -3.41
CA VAL A 86 1.34 3.18 -2.66
C VAL A 86 1.07 3.62 -1.21
N GLN A 87 0.19 4.60 -1.01
CA GLN A 87 -0.15 5.09 0.32
C GLN A 87 -0.79 4.01 1.19
N TRP A 88 -1.68 3.20 0.61
CA TRP A 88 -2.33 2.10 1.31
C TRP A 88 -1.34 1.01 1.70
N ILE A 89 -0.57 0.52 0.74
CA ILE A 89 0.46 -0.49 0.95
C ILE A 89 1.47 -0.02 2.01
N ALA A 90 1.86 1.26 1.99
CA ALA A 90 2.75 1.81 3.00
C ALA A 90 2.13 1.80 4.41
N GLY A 91 0.84 2.12 4.52
CA GLY A 91 0.09 2.04 5.78
C GLY A 91 0.07 0.61 6.30
N ASP A 92 -0.28 -0.33 5.44
CA ASP A 92 -0.38 -1.75 5.76
C ASP A 92 0.99 -2.34 6.15
N ILE A 93 2.09 -1.95 5.49
CA ILE A 93 3.44 -2.40 5.87
C ILE A 93 3.74 -1.97 7.32
N ARG A 94 3.42 -0.72 7.67
CA ARG A 94 3.67 -0.20 9.01
C ARG A 94 2.75 -0.79 10.06
N GLU A 95 1.48 -1.03 9.72
CA GLU A 95 0.55 -1.73 10.60
C GLU A 95 1.05 -3.16 10.86
N GLY A 96 1.41 -3.89 9.80
CA GLY A 96 1.81 -5.29 9.88
C GLY A 96 3.17 -5.50 10.54
N PHE A 97 4.20 -4.75 10.12
CA PHE A 97 5.59 -5.05 10.43
C PHE A 97 6.32 -3.91 11.18
N GLY A 98 5.67 -2.77 11.36
CA GLY A 98 6.22 -1.60 12.07
C GLY A 98 7.06 -0.66 11.19
N ASP A 99 7.72 0.28 11.86
CA ASP A 99 8.57 1.29 11.21
C ASP A 99 10.00 0.78 11.02
N GLY A 100 10.68 1.24 9.96
CA GLY A 100 12.09 0.93 9.74
C GLY A 100 12.38 -0.53 9.34
N VAL A 101 11.38 -1.23 8.82
CA VAL A 101 11.50 -2.61 8.32
C VAL A 101 12.51 -2.69 7.18
N SER A 102 13.13 -3.85 7.01
CA SER A 102 14.09 -4.10 5.92
C SER A 102 13.42 -3.94 4.54
N ASN A 103 14.17 -3.51 3.53
CA ASN A 103 13.69 -3.56 2.13
C ASN A 103 13.64 -5.00 1.58
N ASP A 104 14.16 -5.98 2.31
CA ASP A 104 14.05 -7.41 2.00
C ASP A 104 12.87 -8.02 2.79
N PRO A 105 11.72 -8.28 2.15
CA PRO A 105 10.54 -8.77 2.85
C PRO A 105 10.73 -10.18 3.40
N ALA A 106 11.71 -10.96 2.92
CA ALA A 106 12.03 -12.26 3.51
C ALA A 106 12.61 -12.16 4.93
N LYS A 107 13.03 -10.96 5.36
CA LYS A 107 13.55 -10.69 6.71
C LYS A 107 12.51 -10.13 7.66
N TRP A 108 11.27 -9.95 7.22
CA TRP A 108 10.20 -9.46 8.08
C TRP A 108 9.74 -10.54 9.06
N ASP A 109 9.14 -10.13 10.18
CA ASP A 109 8.61 -11.04 11.19
C ASP A 109 7.25 -11.61 10.74
N TRP A 110 7.30 -12.58 9.82
CA TRP A 110 6.11 -13.23 9.29
C TRP A 110 5.37 -14.08 10.31
N GLU A 111 6.07 -14.58 11.34
CA GLU A 111 5.43 -15.35 12.41
C GLU A 111 4.51 -14.46 13.22
N ASP A 112 5.02 -13.31 13.74
CA ASP A 112 4.19 -12.32 14.44
C ASP A 112 3.06 -11.78 13.55
N TYR A 113 3.37 -11.45 12.30
CA TYR A 113 2.39 -10.95 11.34
C TYR A 113 1.22 -11.93 11.16
N ASN A 114 1.51 -13.21 10.89
CA ASN A 114 0.47 -14.22 10.66
C ASN A 114 -0.35 -14.47 11.93
N GLU A 115 0.28 -14.55 13.11
CA GLU A 115 -0.45 -14.70 14.38
C GLU A 115 -1.41 -13.52 14.64
N ARG A 116 -0.97 -12.29 14.33
CA ARG A 116 -1.80 -11.09 14.47
C ARG A 116 -2.91 -11.04 13.43
N ALA A 117 -2.65 -11.46 12.20
CA ALA A 117 -3.64 -11.54 11.13
C ALA A 117 -4.73 -12.58 11.46
N GLU A 118 -4.36 -13.79 11.92
CA GLU A 118 -5.30 -14.84 12.34
C GLU A 118 -6.20 -14.40 13.50
N ARG A 119 -5.69 -13.52 14.36
CA ARG A 119 -6.45 -12.92 15.48
C ARG A 119 -7.24 -11.68 15.08
N GLY A 120 -7.18 -11.24 13.82
CA GLY A 120 -7.85 -10.04 13.32
C GLY A 120 -7.31 -8.73 13.89
N SER A 121 -6.04 -8.72 14.32
CA SER A 121 -5.36 -7.55 14.91
C SER A 121 -4.54 -6.75 13.90
N VAL A 122 -4.46 -7.21 12.65
CA VAL A 122 -3.90 -6.52 11.49
C VAL A 122 -4.86 -6.76 10.34
N SER A 123 -5.16 -5.71 9.58
CA SER A 123 -6.13 -5.75 8.47
C SER A 123 -5.51 -6.01 7.11
N SER A 124 -4.20 -5.76 6.97
CA SER A 124 -3.46 -6.01 5.74
C SER A 124 -3.44 -7.49 5.33
N THR A 125 -3.20 -7.74 4.04
CA THR A 125 -3.34 -9.04 3.37
C THR A 125 -2.05 -9.49 2.66
N PHE A 126 -0.89 -9.16 3.22
CA PHE A 126 0.39 -9.47 2.61
C PHE A 126 0.71 -10.96 2.63
N TYR A 127 1.42 -11.41 1.59
CA TYR A 127 2.04 -12.72 1.59
C TYR A 127 3.29 -12.75 0.71
N LEU A 128 4.19 -13.71 1.01
CA LEU A 128 5.34 -14.01 0.16
C LEU A 128 5.03 -15.17 -0.77
N HIS A 129 5.39 -14.99 -2.04
CA HIS A 129 5.37 -16.06 -3.03
C HIS A 129 6.58 -15.94 -3.95
N ASP A 130 7.37 -17.01 -4.08
CA ASP A 130 8.60 -17.05 -4.89
C ASP A 130 9.56 -15.88 -4.63
N GLY A 131 9.70 -15.48 -3.35
CA GLY A 131 10.59 -14.39 -2.93
C GLY A 131 10.08 -12.98 -3.25
N LYS A 132 8.85 -12.86 -3.74
CA LYS A 132 8.16 -11.59 -3.98
C LYS A 132 7.10 -11.33 -2.94
N LEU A 133 6.89 -10.05 -2.65
CA LEU A 133 5.84 -9.59 -1.76
C LEU A 133 4.61 -9.22 -2.56
N PHE A 134 3.48 -9.81 -2.21
CA PHE A 134 2.18 -9.47 -2.77
C PHE A 134 1.29 -8.86 -1.70
N TRP A 135 0.47 -7.90 -2.12
CA TRP A 135 -0.62 -7.32 -1.34
C TRP A 135 -1.93 -7.60 -2.05
N SER A 136 -2.99 -7.92 -1.31
CA SER A 136 -4.31 -8.17 -1.90
C SER A 136 -5.32 -7.10 -1.56
N CYS A 137 -5.90 -6.46 -2.58
CA CYS A 137 -7.06 -5.58 -2.44
C CYS A 137 -8.40 -6.34 -2.53
N ALA A 138 -8.41 -7.65 -2.29
CA ALA A 138 -9.67 -8.40 -2.27
C ALA A 138 -10.47 -8.03 -1.01
N ASN A 139 -11.77 -7.81 -1.19
CA ASN A 139 -12.74 -7.57 -0.11
C ASN A 139 -13.28 -8.89 0.47
#